data_AF-A0AAU6LBA1-F1
#
_entry.id   AF-A0AAU6LBA1-F1
#
_cell.length_a   1.000
_cell.length_b   1.000
_cell.length_c   1.000
_cell.angle_alpha   90.00
_cell.angle_beta   90.00
_cell.angle_gamma   90.00
#
_symmetry.space_group_name_H-M   'P 1'
#
loop_
_entity.id
_entity.type
_entity.pdbx_description
1 polymer ?
#
loop_
_entity_poly.entity_id
_entity_poly.type
_entity_poly.pdbx_seq_one_letter_code
_entity_poly.pdbx_strand_id
1 'polypeptide(L)'
;MEILWVVFGMLLIMLVLSPYIRRRRGAIRLVSPTSPDAADPANYGFDREEELDVRLPGPDQDLMAALDNVRRTGGWQAASQLLAGTPREGERRWQRVQALGGAAALELMAQPGTGAQWLKAWRLEADEDPGGAQVHAELLVQQAWRHSGGVGSEDHRIILEEAREACRKAALLAPEDPVPYITELAIARGLAYPEAEFDELWAKVMDRAPGHMGAHLAALHYWGAQWHGSREQADAFAHAAAARAPQGSLLAALPLFALHENQPDIVLSPSFFRGAVVTRAVEGALYAVHTARQDDPMVAHVRHMLLMFLVCMERWAEAMQQVRHVDGYVGALPWTQAPNPAAAYAVHRALAVAGYEANGGSPATLAQ
;
A
#
# COMPACT_ATOMS: atom_id res chain seq x y z
N MET A 1 36.33 -2.09 57.78
CA MET A 1 36.40 -3.04 56.65
C MET A 1 35.03 -3.30 56.03
N GLU A 2 33.96 -3.44 56.81
CA GLU A 2 32.61 -3.74 56.28
C GLU A 2 31.99 -2.61 55.42
N ILE A 3 32.18 -1.34 55.78
CA ILE A 3 31.67 -0.19 55.01
C ILE A 3 32.26 -0.15 53.59
N LEU A 4 33.53 -0.57 53.42
CA LEU A 4 34.20 -0.57 52.13
C LEU A 4 33.62 -1.65 51.19
N TRP A 5 33.21 -2.81 51.74
CA TRP A 5 32.58 -3.89 51.00
C TRP A 5 31.16 -3.56 50.55
N VAL A 6 30.41 -2.82 51.37
CA VAL A 6 29.06 -2.34 51.01
C VAL A 6 29.13 -1.31 49.87
N VAL A 7 30.07 -0.38 49.92
CA VAL A 7 30.28 0.63 48.87
C VAL A 7 30.74 -0.02 47.56
N PHE A 8 31.62 -1.01 47.63
CA PHE A 8 32.06 -1.77 46.44
C PHE A 8 30.92 -2.59 45.83
N GLY A 9 30.07 -3.21 46.65
CA GLY A 9 28.87 -3.92 46.19
C GLY A 9 27.86 -3.00 45.49
N MET A 10 27.62 -1.80 46.02
CA MET A 10 26.74 -0.81 45.37
C MET A 10 27.29 -0.30 44.04
N LEU A 11 28.61 -0.06 43.96
CA LEU A 11 29.27 0.33 42.71
C LEU A 11 29.17 -0.77 41.65
N LEU A 12 29.35 -2.03 42.04
CA LEU A 12 29.25 -3.17 41.12
C LEU A 12 27.80 -3.36 40.63
N ILE A 13 26.82 -3.22 41.51
CA ILE A 13 25.39 -3.24 41.16
C ILE A 13 25.04 -2.07 40.23
N MET A 14 25.52 -0.86 40.49
CA MET A 14 25.33 0.27 39.57
C MET A 14 26.00 0.02 38.22
N LEU A 15 27.18 -0.59 38.17
CA LEU A 15 27.92 -0.83 36.93
C LEU A 15 27.24 -1.92 36.07
N VAL A 16 26.62 -2.91 36.71
CA VAL A 16 25.83 -3.98 36.06
C VAL A 16 24.44 -3.50 35.64
N LEU A 17 23.76 -2.71 36.47
CA LEU A 17 22.41 -2.20 36.18
C LEU A 17 22.42 -0.96 35.28
N SER A 18 23.49 -0.17 35.26
CA SER A 18 23.68 1.02 34.41
C SER A 18 23.35 0.79 32.93
N PRO A 19 23.93 -0.22 32.24
CA PRO A 19 23.61 -0.50 30.84
C PRO A 19 22.15 -0.97 30.66
N TYR A 20 21.58 -1.69 31.63
CA TYR A 20 20.18 -2.14 31.58
C TYR A 20 19.19 -0.98 31.80
N ILE A 21 19.50 -0.07 32.73
CA ILE A 21 18.74 1.15 33.01
C ILE A 21 18.90 2.17 31.87
N ARG A 22 20.09 2.29 31.25
CA ARG A 22 20.30 3.09 30.03
C ARG A 22 19.50 2.53 28.85
N ARG A 23 19.49 1.21 28.65
CA ARG A 23 18.62 0.56 27.64
C ARG A 23 17.14 0.85 27.90
N ARG A 24 16.69 0.82 29.15
CA ARG A 24 15.29 1.16 29.52
C ARG A 24 14.97 2.66 29.45
N ARG A 25 15.95 3.54 29.63
CA ARG A 25 15.80 5.01 29.47
C ARG A 25 15.75 5.44 28.01
N GLY A 26 16.33 4.67 27.08
CA GLY A 26 16.25 4.89 25.64
C GLY A 26 15.13 4.11 24.93
N ALA A 27 14.27 3.40 25.66
CA ALA A 27 13.11 2.74 25.05
C ALA A 27 12.09 3.81 24.67
N ILE A 28 11.76 3.89 23.37
CA ILE A 28 10.72 4.77 22.84
C ILE A 28 9.40 4.43 23.56
N ARG A 29 8.70 5.46 24.05
CA ARG A 29 7.43 5.30 24.78
C ARG A 29 6.39 6.23 24.17
N LEU A 30 5.15 5.77 24.14
CA LEU A 30 4.02 6.64 23.82
C LEU A 30 3.86 7.66 24.96
N VAL A 31 3.84 8.95 24.59
CA VAL A 31 3.63 10.08 25.49
C VAL A 31 2.46 10.92 24.98
N SER A 32 1.90 11.78 25.84
CA SER A 32 0.90 12.76 25.41
C SER A 32 1.47 13.63 24.27
N PRO A 33 0.69 14.00 23.24
CA PRO A 33 1.13 14.92 22.19
C PRO A 33 1.64 16.27 22.72
N THR A 34 1.20 16.69 23.91
CA THR A 34 1.63 17.92 24.57
C THR A 34 2.90 17.77 25.42
N SER A 35 3.50 16.58 25.44
CA SER A 35 4.73 16.34 26.18
C SER A 35 5.90 17.07 25.52
N PRO A 36 6.81 17.72 26.28
CA PRO A 36 8.03 18.28 25.71
C PRO A 36 8.95 17.21 25.10
N ASP A 37 8.77 15.94 25.50
CA ASP A 37 9.51 14.78 24.98
C ASP A 37 8.83 14.15 23.75
N ALA A 38 7.71 14.73 23.26
CA ALA A 38 7.05 14.23 22.06
C ALA A 38 7.83 14.65 20.81
N ALA A 39 8.06 13.71 19.89
CA ALA A 39 8.58 14.01 18.57
C ALA A 39 7.56 14.85 17.78
N ASP A 40 7.86 16.13 17.55
CA ASP A 40 7.00 17.01 16.76
C ASP A 40 7.30 16.83 15.25
N PRO A 41 6.36 16.28 14.45
CA PRO A 41 6.55 16.11 13.01
C PRO A 41 6.84 17.43 12.28
N ALA A 42 6.34 18.57 12.79
CA ALA A 42 6.57 19.87 12.19
C ALA A 42 8.05 20.29 12.20
N ASN A 43 8.85 19.80 13.17
CA ASN A 43 10.29 20.07 13.23
C ASN A 43 11.06 19.52 12.02
N TYR A 44 10.50 18.52 11.34
CA TYR A 44 11.05 17.90 10.14
C TYR A 44 10.32 18.36 8.85
N GLY A 45 9.32 19.24 8.98
CA GLY A 45 8.48 19.65 7.85
C GLY A 45 7.46 18.58 7.42
N PHE A 46 7.11 17.65 8.31
CA PHE A 46 6.09 16.63 8.08
C PHE A 46 4.70 17.14 8.46
N ASP A 47 3.69 16.68 7.72
CA ASP A 47 2.29 17.11 7.86
C ASP A 47 1.67 16.58 9.16
N ARG A 48 0.70 17.31 9.69
CA ARG A 48 -0.04 16.84 10.85
C ARG A 48 -0.95 15.66 10.48
N GLU A 49 -1.35 14.86 11.48
CA GLU A 49 -2.19 13.68 11.24
C GLU A 49 -3.48 14.06 10.49
N GLU A 50 -4.10 15.16 10.87
CA GLU A 50 -5.32 15.69 10.25
C GLU A 50 -5.15 16.22 8.82
N GLU A 51 -3.91 16.44 8.37
CA GLU A 51 -3.57 16.94 7.04
C GLU A 51 -3.16 15.82 6.08
N LEU A 52 -2.92 14.60 6.57
CA LEU A 52 -2.49 13.46 5.75
C LEU A 52 -3.59 13.02 4.78
N ASP A 53 -3.25 12.94 3.49
CA ASP A 53 -4.17 12.47 2.46
C ASP A 53 -4.26 10.94 2.45
N VAL A 54 -5.39 10.41 2.95
CA VAL A 54 -5.66 8.97 3.00
C VAL A 54 -6.10 8.37 1.66
N ARG A 55 -6.31 9.19 0.63
CA ARG A 55 -6.88 8.74 -0.66
C ARG A 55 -5.82 8.21 -1.61
N LEU A 56 -4.60 8.74 -1.52
CA LEU A 56 -3.52 8.44 -2.46
C LEU A 56 -2.26 7.96 -1.73
N PRO A 57 -1.51 7.03 -2.34
CA PRO A 57 -0.22 6.56 -1.83
C PRO A 57 0.89 7.61 -1.98
N GLY A 58 0.74 8.52 -2.95
CA GLY A 58 1.66 9.59 -3.30
C GLY A 58 0.97 10.64 -4.19
N PRO A 59 1.65 11.72 -4.59
CA PRO A 59 1.03 12.83 -5.30
C PRO A 59 0.59 12.48 -6.73
N ASP A 60 -0.68 12.75 -7.07
CA ASP A 60 -1.19 12.80 -8.44
C ASP A 60 -2.17 13.99 -8.58
N GLN A 61 -1.64 15.15 -8.95
CA GLN A 61 -2.41 16.40 -9.02
C GLN A 61 -3.49 16.37 -10.11
N ASP A 62 -3.24 15.70 -11.24
CA ASP A 62 -4.21 15.62 -12.33
C ASP A 62 -5.42 14.76 -11.91
N LEU A 63 -5.16 13.66 -11.21
CA LEU A 63 -6.22 12.81 -10.64
C LEU A 63 -7.06 13.59 -9.64
N MET A 64 -6.42 14.33 -8.73
CA MET A 64 -7.13 15.16 -7.77
C MET A 64 -7.97 16.25 -8.45
N ALA A 65 -7.41 16.94 -9.45
CA ALA A 65 -8.13 17.95 -10.21
C ALA A 65 -9.33 17.36 -10.97
N ALA A 66 -9.19 16.15 -11.54
CA ALA A 66 -10.28 15.46 -12.21
C ALA A 66 -11.38 15.04 -11.23
N LEU A 67 -11.04 14.44 -10.08
CA LEU A 67 -11.99 14.08 -9.03
C LEU A 67 -12.74 15.29 -8.47
N ASP A 68 -12.03 16.39 -8.23
CA ASP A 68 -12.64 17.64 -7.77
C ASP A 68 -13.56 18.25 -8.83
N ASN A 69 -13.20 18.16 -10.11
CA ASN A 69 -14.05 18.61 -11.21
C ASN A 69 -15.33 17.78 -11.32
N VAL A 70 -15.20 16.45 -11.28
CA VAL A 70 -16.32 15.50 -11.28
C VAL A 70 -17.26 15.80 -10.11
N ARG A 71 -16.70 15.96 -8.90
CA ARG A 71 -17.48 16.27 -7.69
C ARG A 71 -18.21 17.61 -7.78
N ARG A 72 -17.58 18.64 -8.35
CA ARG A 72 -18.14 19.99 -8.46
C ARG A 72 -19.20 20.11 -9.54
N THR A 73 -19.02 19.44 -10.68
CA THR A 73 -19.86 19.63 -11.87
C THR A 73 -20.86 18.50 -12.09
N GLY A 74 -20.62 17.32 -11.52
CA GLY A 74 -21.31 16.08 -11.89
C GLY A 74 -20.95 15.54 -13.28
N GLY A 75 -20.02 16.20 -13.99
CA GLY A 75 -19.60 15.82 -15.34
C GLY A 75 -18.45 14.81 -15.33
N TRP A 76 -18.55 13.78 -16.18
CA TRP A 76 -17.56 12.71 -16.30
C TRP A 76 -16.39 13.04 -17.23
N GLN A 77 -16.48 14.13 -18.00
CA GLN A 77 -15.54 14.45 -19.08
C GLN A 77 -14.10 14.65 -18.58
N ALA A 78 -13.91 15.21 -17.38
CA ALA A 78 -12.59 15.36 -16.79
C ALA A 78 -11.92 14.01 -16.48
N ALA A 79 -12.69 13.04 -15.97
CA ALA A 79 -12.20 11.67 -15.72
C ALA A 79 -11.89 10.94 -17.03
N SER A 80 -12.76 11.07 -18.04
CA SER A 80 -12.52 10.49 -19.38
C SER A 80 -11.24 11.05 -20.01
N GLN A 81 -11.07 12.38 -20.02
CA GLN A 81 -9.88 13.03 -20.57
C GLN A 81 -8.60 12.62 -19.83
N LEU A 82 -8.65 12.52 -18.50
CA LEU A 82 -7.54 12.04 -17.69
C LEU A 82 -7.11 10.62 -18.10
N LEU A 83 -8.06 9.69 -18.21
CA LEU A 83 -7.76 8.31 -18.59
C LEU A 83 -7.30 8.21 -20.04
N ALA A 84 -7.91 8.97 -20.97
CA ALA A 84 -7.49 9.01 -22.37
C ALA A 84 -6.06 9.54 -22.54
N GLY A 85 -5.64 10.49 -21.70
CA GLY A 85 -4.28 11.04 -21.67
C GLY A 85 -3.26 10.19 -20.89
N THR A 86 -3.69 9.09 -20.25
CA THR A 86 -2.80 8.21 -19.49
C THR A 86 -2.41 6.98 -20.32
N PRO A 87 -1.11 6.64 -20.45
CA PRO A 87 -0.67 5.44 -21.18
C PRO A 87 -1.37 4.16 -20.68
N ARG A 88 -1.83 3.33 -21.62
CA ARG A 88 -2.66 2.16 -21.33
C ARG A 88 -1.95 1.10 -20.49
N GLU A 89 -0.72 0.79 -20.86
CA GLU A 89 0.08 -0.28 -20.23
C GLU A 89 0.69 0.10 -18.87
N GLY A 90 0.59 1.37 -18.47
CA GLY A 90 1.31 1.90 -17.31
C GLY A 90 0.55 1.77 -15.99
N GLU A 91 1.30 1.56 -14.91
CA GLU A 91 0.82 1.55 -13.51
C GLU A 91 -0.11 2.72 -13.17
N ARG A 92 0.18 3.91 -13.71
CA ARG A 92 -0.58 5.13 -13.41
C ARG A 92 -2.04 5.01 -13.86
N ARG A 93 -2.30 4.32 -14.97
CA ARG A 93 -3.67 4.12 -15.46
C ARG A 93 -4.44 3.21 -14.52
N TRP A 94 -3.82 2.11 -14.09
CA TRP A 94 -4.40 1.20 -13.09
C TRP A 94 -4.74 1.96 -11.80
N GLN A 95 -3.82 2.74 -11.25
CA GLN A 95 -4.06 3.55 -10.04
C GLN A 95 -5.18 4.58 -10.23
N ARG A 96 -5.23 5.28 -11.37
CA ARG A 96 -6.30 6.26 -11.66
C ARG A 96 -7.66 5.59 -11.80
N VAL A 97 -7.73 4.41 -12.42
CA VAL A 97 -8.94 3.57 -12.47
C VAL A 97 -9.39 3.17 -11.08
N GLN A 98 -8.47 2.66 -10.24
CA GLN A 98 -8.77 2.30 -8.84
C GLN A 98 -9.30 3.49 -8.04
N ALA A 99 -8.69 4.66 -8.18
CA ALA A 99 -9.11 5.86 -7.48
C ALA A 99 -10.50 6.35 -7.96
N LEU A 100 -10.76 6.38 -9.26
CA LEU A 100 -12.05 6.78 -9.83
C LEU A 100 -13.17 5.80 -9.46
N GLY A 101 -12.92 4.50 -9.58
CA GLY A 101 -13.89 3.46 -9.20
C GLY A 101 -14.15 3.43 -7.69
N GLY A 102 -13.09 3.60 -6.90
CA GLY A 102 -13.17 3.74 -5.45
C GLY A 102 -13.95 4.99 -5.00
N ALA A 103 -13.72 6.14 -5.63
CA ALA A 103 -14.47 7.37 -5.37
C ALA A 103 -15.96 7.18 -5.69
N ALA A 104 -16.27 6.60 -6.85
CA ALA A 104 -17.65 6.29 -7.23
C ALA A 104 -18.32 5.32 -6.22
N ALA A 105 -17.60 4.30 -5.75
CA ALA A 105 -18.12 3.35 -4.77
C ALA A 105 -18.40 4.02 -3.41
N LEU A 106 -17.54 4.94 -2.97
CA LEU A 106 -17.74 5.72 -1.76
C LEU A 106 -18.92 6.69 -1.89
N GLU A 107 -19.09 7.34 -3.03
CA GLU A 107 -20.26 8.19 -3.30
C GLU A 107 -21.57 7.39 -3.25
N LEU A 108 -21.59 6.19 -3.84
CA LEU A 108 -22.78 5.34 -3.80
C LEU A 108 -23.08 4.84 -2.38
N MET A 109 -22.05 4.53 -1.59
CA MET A 109 -22.22 4.18 -0.18
C MET A 109 -22.80 5.36 0.63
N ALA A 110 -22.27 6.57 0.41
CA ALA A 110 -22.74 7.77 1.12
C ALA A 110 -24.17 8.17 0.69
N GLN A 111 -24.55 7.90 -0.56
CA GLN A 111 -25.85 8.27 -1.14
C GLN A 111 -26.42 7.10 -1.97
N PRO A 112 -27.01 6.08 -1.33
CA PRO A 112 -27.58 4.93 -2.04
C PRO A 112 -28.63 5.36 -3.07
N GLY A 113 -28.48 4.89 -4.31
CA GLY A 113 -29.39 5.17 -5.42
C GLY A 113 -29.12 6.47 -6.19
N THR A 114 -28.39 7.43 -5.61
CA THR A 114 -28.09 8.73 -6.25
C THR A 114 -26.60 9.07 -6.31
N GLY A 115 -25.73 8.32 -5.64
CA GLY A 115 -24.28 8.48 -5.73
C GLY A 115 -23.73 8.05 -7.10
N ALA A 116 -22.55 8.56 -7.48
CA ALA A 116 -21.86 8.25 -8.73
C ALA A 116 -22.71 8.48 -10.01
N GLN A 117 -23.63 9.46 -9.98
CA GLN A 117 -24.45 9.82 -11.16
C GLN A 117 -23.60 10.18 -12.38
N TRP A 118 -22.43 10.78 -12.18
CA TRP A 118 -21.48 11.08 -13.25
C TRP A 118 -21.04 9.82 -14.00
N LEU A 119 -20.79 8.71 -13.29
CA LEU A 119 -20.37 7.45 -13.91
C LEU A 119 -21.54 6.78 -14.64
N LYS A 120 -22.74 6.90 -14.08
CA LYS A 120 -23.96 6.47 -14.78
C LYS A 120 -24.16 7.24 -16.08
N ALA A 121 -23.99 8.57 -16.06
CA ALA A 121 -24.06 9.41 -17.25
C ALA A 121 -22.97 9.04 -18.26
N TRP A 122 -21.72 8.82 -17.81
CA TRP A 122 -20.62 8.40 -18.68
C TRP A 122 -20.96 7.13 -19.46
N ARG A 123 -21.46 6.10 -18.77
CA ARG A 123 -21.85 4.82 -19.39
C ARG A 123 -23.01 4.96 -20.39
N LEU A 124 -23.87 5.96 -20.24
CA LEU A 124 -25.02 6.19 -21.12
C LEU A 124 -24.67 7.06 -22.31
N GLU A 125 -23.83 8.07 -22.12
CA GLU A 125 -23.50 9.08 -23.14
C GLU A 125 -22.28 8.68 -23.98
N ALA A 126 -21.39 7.85 -23.46
CA ALA A 126 -20.19 7.35 -24.15
C ALA A 126 -19.94 5.87 -23.80
N ASP A 127 -20.86 5.00 -24.19
CA ASP A 127 -20.83 3.56 -23.90
C ASP A 127 -19.65 2.81 -24.54
N GLU A 128 -19.07 3.36 -25.60
CA GLU A 128 -17.86 2.89 -26.28
C GLU A 128 -16.54 3.47 -25.69
N ASP A 129 -16.61 4.29 -24.63
CA ASP A 129 -15.40 4.76 -23.94
C ASP A 129 -14.84 3.64 -23.03
N PRO A 130 -13.62 3.11 -23.31
CA PRO A 130 -13.02 2.05 -22.49
C PRO A 130 -12.76 2.50 -21.05
N GLY A 131 -12.49 3.79 -20.81
CA GLY A 131 -12.28 4.32 -19.46
C GLY A 131 -13.53 4.23 -18.61
N GLY A 132 -14.70 4.56 -19.18
CA GLY A 132 -15.98 4.48 -18.48
C GLY A 132 -16.36 3.05 -18.12
N ALA A 133 -16.15 2.11 -19.04
CA ALA A 133 -16.35 0.68 -18.78
C ALA A 133 -15.41 0.16 -17.68
N GLN A 134 -14.13 0.56 -17.71
CA GLN A 134 -13.15 0.12 -16.74
C GLN A 134 -13.41 0.68 -15.33
N VAL A 135 -13.74 1.97 -15.21
CA VAL A 135 -14.09 2.60 -13.93
C VAL A 135 -15.35 1.97 -13.33
N HIS A 136 -16.31 1.58 -14.17
CA HIS A 136 -17.50 0.87 -13.72
C HIS A 136 -17.19 -0.52 -13.18
N ALA A 137 -16.35 -1.29 -13.88
CA ALA A 137 -15.92 -2.59 -13.41
C ALA A 137 -15.20 -2.50 -12.06
N GLU A 138 -14.29 -1.54 -11.92
CA GLU A 138 -13.58 -1.27 -10.66
C GLU A 138 -14.54 -0.84 -9.54
N LEU A 139 -15.53 0.01 -9.82
CA LEU A 139 -16.57 0.36 -8.84
C LEU A 139 -17.31 -0.89 -8.32
N LEU A 140 -17.68 -1.82 -9.20
CA LEU A 140 -18.39 -3.04 -8.81
C LEU A 140 -17.50 -3.94 -7.94
N VAL A 141 -16.22 -4.07 -8.31
CA VAL A 141 -15.22 -4.76 -7.49
C VAL A 141 -15.14 -4.11 -6.10
N GLN A 142 -14.98 -2.80 -6.02
CA GLN A 142 -14.91 -2.09 -4.73
C GLN A 142 -16.19 -2.26 -3.88
N GLN A 143 -17.37 -2.31 -4.51
CA GLN A 143 -18.63 -2.60 -3.82
C GLN A 143 -18.68 -4.04 -3.30
N ALA A 144 -18.29 -5.02 -4.10
CA ALA A 144 -18.24 -6.42 -3.68
C ALA A 144 -17.30 -6.61 -2.47
N TRP A 145 -16.13 -5.97 -2.48
CA TRP A 145 -15.15 -6.16 -1.41
C TRP A 145 -15.49 -5.41 -0.11
N ARG A 146 -16.23 -4.31 -0.19
CA ARG A 146 -16.51 -3.46 0.97
C ARG A 146 -17.92 -3.58 1.53
N HIS A 147 -18.92 -3.89 0.67
CA HIS A 147 -20.33 -3.62 0.98
C HIS A 147 -21.31 -4.72 0.55
N SER A 148 -20.86 -5.93 0.26
CA SER A 148 -21.74 -7.02 -0.20
C SER A 148 -22.05 -8.07 0.89
N GLY A 149 -21.96 -7.74 2.17
CA GLY A 149 -22.16 -8.71 3.26
C GLY A 149 -21.02 -9.74 3.43
N GLY A 150 -19.89 -9.54 2.74
CA GLY A 150 -18.69 -10.36 2.87
C GLY A 150 -18.55 -11.43 1.79
N VAL A 151 -17.36 -12.03 1.72
CA VAL A 151 -16.98 -13.05 0.74
C VAL A 151 -17.88 -14.28 0.89
N GLY A 152 -18.40 -14.77 -0.23
CA GLY A 152 -19.29 -15.94 -0.28
C GLY A 152 -20.78 -15.65 -0.05
N SER A 153 -21.17 -14.40 0.24
CA SER A 153 -22.59 -14.02 0.24
C SER A 153 -23.19 -14.04 -1.17
N GLU A 154 -24.51 -14.08 -1.27
CA GLU A 154 -25.22 -14.01 -2.54
C GLU A 154 -24.96 -12.68 -3.27
N ASP A 155 -25.08 -11.55 -2.56
CA ASP A 155 -24.81 -10.22 -3.10
C ASP A 155 -23.36 -10.07 -3.57
N HIS A 156 -22.39 -10.65 -2.85
CA HIS A 156 -20.99 -10.64 -3.25
C HIS A 156 -20.79 -11.30 -4.61
N ARG A 157 -21.37 -12.48 -4.77
CA ARG A 157 -21.29 -13.24 -6.02
C ARG A 157 -22.00 -12.50 -7.16
N ILE A 158 -23.21 -11.97 -6.93
CA ILE A 158 -23.97 -11.24 -7.95
C ILE A 158 -23.20 -10.01 -8.44
N ILE A 159 -22.66 -9.21 -7.53
CA ILE A 159 -21.92 -7.99 -7.89
C ILE A 159 -20.62 -8.33 -8.64
N LEU A 160 -19.89 -9.38 -8.22
CA LEU A 160 -18.68 -9.81 -8.94
C LEU A 160 -18.98 -10.40 -10.32
N GLU A 161 -20.12 -11.07 -10.49
CA GLU A 161 -20.59 -11.53 -11.79
C GLU A 161 -20.91 -10.33 -12.73
N GLU A 162 -21.55 -9.29 -12.21
CA GLU A 162 -21.73 -8.04 -12.97
C GLU A 162 -20.37 -7.37 -13.28
N ALA A 163 -19.45 -7.36 -12.31
CA ALA A 163 -18.11 -6.81 -12.50
C ALA A 163 -17.33 -7.55 -13.59
N ARG A 164 -17.53 -8.87 -13.70
CA ARG A 164 -16.92 -9.71 -14.74
C ARG A 164 -17.39 -9.31 -16.13
N GLU A 165 -18.70 -9.10 -16.31
CA GLU A 165 -19.24 -8.63 -17.60
C GLU A 165 -18.76 -7.22 -17.94
N ALA A 166 -18.67 -6.33 -16.95
CA ALA A 166 -18.10 -4.99 -17.14
C ALA A 166 -16.61 -5.04 -17.52
N CYS A 167 -15.80 -5.90 -16.88
CA CYS A 167 -14.40 -6.13 -17.24
C CYS A 167 -14.26 -6.66 -18.67
N ARG A 168 -15.09 -7.66 -19.06
CA ARG A 168 -15.09 -8.20 -20.42
C ARG A 168 -15.40 -7.12 -21.47
N LYS A 169 -16.40 -6.26 -21.21
CA LYS A 169 -16.69 -5.11 -22.07
C LYS A 169 -15.48 -4.18 -22.17
N ALA A 170 -14.85 -3.82 -21.05
CA ALA A 170 -13.68 -2.96 -21.04
C ALA A 170 -12.50 -3.57 -21.83
N ALA A 171 -12.25 -4.87 -21.67
CA ALA A 171 -11.24 -5.61 -22.42
C ALA A 171 -11.51 -5.65 -23.94
N LEU A 172 -12.78 -5.76 -24.36
CA LEU A 172 -13.16 -5.70 -25.78
C LEU A 172 -12.92 -4.32 -26.38
N LEU A 173 -13.24 -3.24 -25.64
CA LEU A 173 -13.02 -1.86 -26.07
C LEU A 173 -11.54 -1.46 -26.08
N ALA A 174 -10.70 -2.15 -25.30
CA ALA A 174 -9.28 -1.87 -25.16
C ALA A 174 -8.42 -3.14 -25.01
N PRO A 175 -8.26 -3.97 -26.06
CA PRO A 175 -7.62 -5.27 -25.92
C PRO A 175 -6.16 -5.21 -25.47
N GLU A 176 -5.42 -4.14 -25.76
CA GLU A 176 -4.01 -3.96 -25.36
C GLU A 176 -3.86 -3.42 -23.93
N ASP A 177 -4.94 -2.93 -23.32
CA ASP A 177 -4.92 -2.39 -21.96
C ASP A 177 -4.87 -3.56 -20.95
N PRO A 178 -3.85 -3.63 -20.06
CA PRO A 178 -3.78 -4.67 -19.05
C PRO A 178 -4.81 -4.47 -17.92
N VAL A 179 -5.31 -3.24 -17.71
CA VAL A 179 -6.11 -2.88 -16.53
C VAL A 179 -7.41 -3.69 -16.39
N PRO A 180 -8.20 -3.96 -17.45
CA PRO A 180 -9.35 -4.87 -17.35
C PRO A 180 -9.00 -6.25 -16.80
N TYR A 181 -7.89 -6.83 -17.26
CA TYR A 181 -7.41 -8.14 -16.81
C TYR A 181 -6.88 -8.09 -15.38
N ILE A 182 -6.23 -6.99 -14.98
CA ILE A 182 -5.79 -6.78 -13.59
C ILE A 182 -7.00 -6.68 -12.65
N THR A 183 -8.05 -5.95 -13.03
CA THR A 183 -9.30 -5.89 -12.25
C THR A 183 -9.97 -7.28 -12.19
N GLU A 184 -9.91 -8.06 -13.27
CA GLU A 184 -10.41 -9.44 -13.27
C GLU A 184 -9.65 -10.36 -12.30
N LEU A 185 -8.36 -10.13 -11.98
CA LEU A 185 -7.65 -10.92 -10.96
C LEU A 185 -8.34 -10.83 -9.59
N ALA A 186 -8.85 -9.65 -9.23
CA ALA A 186 -9.62 -9.48 -8.00
C ALA A 186 -10.98 -10.19 -8.06
N ILE A 187 -11.61 -10.23 -9.23
CA ILE A 187 -12.85 -10.96 -9.47
C ILE A 187 -12.62 -12.47 -9.38
N ALA A 188 -11.58 -12.98 -10.04
CA ALA A 188 -11.18 -14.38 -10.02
C ALA A 188 -10.94 -14.89 -8.60
N ARG A 189 -10.28 -14.06 -7.77
CA ARG A 189 -10.11 -14.34 -6.34
C ARG A 189 -11.46 -14.45 -5.61
N GLY A 190 -12.37 -13.49 -5.80
CA GLY A 190 -13.66 -13.46 -5.10
C GLY A 190 -14.67 -14.51 -5.59
N LEU A 191 -14.62 -14.88 -6.87
CA LEU A 191 -15.44 -15.95 -7.47
C LEU A 191 -14.81 -17.34 -7.40
N ALA A 192 -13.63 -17.46 -6.76
CA ALA A 192 -12.93 -18.72 -6.60
C ALA A 192 -12.64 -19.47 -7.91
N TYR A 193 -12.07 -18.76 -8.89
CA TYR A 193 -11.65 -19.38 -10.14
C TYR A 193 -10.70 -20.55 -9.88
N PRO A 194 -10.86 -21.69 -10.58
CA PRO A 194 -9.87 -22.76 -10.56
C PRO A 194 -8.49 -22.26 -11.01
N GLU A 195 -7.43 -22.88 -10.49
CA GLU A 195 -6.04 -22.51 -10.78
C GLU A 195 -5.76 -22.39 -12.29
N ALA A 196 -6.25 -23.34 -13.09
CA ALA A 196 -6.08 -23.31 -14.54
C ALA A 196 -6.72 -22.08 -15.22
N GLU A 197 -7.91 -21.67 -14.77
CA GLU A 197 -8.58 -20.47 -15.31
C GLU A 197 -7.87 -19.19 -14.85
N PHE A 198 -7.35 -19.19 -13.61
CA PHE A 198 -6.55 -18.09 -13.10
C PHE A 198 -5.22 -17.95 -13.87
N ASP A 199 -4.55 -19.06 -14.18
CA ASP A 199 -3.32 -19.07 -14.98
C ASP A 199 -3.55 -18.55 -16.41
N GLU A 200 -4.68 -18.89 -17.04
CA GLU A 200 -5.06 -18.34 -18.34
C GLU A 200 -5.27 -16.82 -18.29
N LEU A 201 -5.90 -16.33 -17.22
CA LEU A 201 -6.05 -14.90 -16.99
C LEU A 201 -4.70 -14.21 -16.74
N TRP A 202 -3.85 -14.82 -15.91
CA TRP A 202 -2.52 -14.32 -15.61
C TRP A 202 -1.63 -14.26 -16.86
N ALA A 203 -1.72 -15.24 -17.76
CA ALA A 203 -1.01 -15.22 -19.04
C ALA A 203 -1.38 -13.99 -19.88
N LYS A 204 -2.68 -13.61 -19.94
CA LYS A 204 -3.13 -12.40 -20.67
C LYS A 204 -2.53 -11.12 -20.11
N VAL A 205 -2.34 -11.05 -18.79
CA VAL A 205 -1.67 -9.93 -18.13
C VAL A 205 -0.19 -9.92 -18.48
N MET A 206 0.48 -11.07 -18.42
CA MET A 206 1.90 -11.21 -18.73
C MET A 206 2.23 -10.90 -20.19
N ASP A 207 1.33 -11.20 -21.12
CA ASP A 207 1.49 -10.86 -22.55
C ASP A 207 1.46 -9.34 -22.79
N ARG A 208 0.76 -8.58 -21.93
CA ARG A 208 0.58 -7.12 -22.08
C ARG A 208 1.56 -6.32 -21.25
N ALA A 209 1.74 -6.71 -19.99
CA ALA A 209 2.45 -5.91 -19.01
C ALA A 209 3.22 -6.78 -18.00
N PRO A 210 4.26 -7.53 -18.45
CA PRO A 210 4.99 -8.50 -17.62
C PRO A 210 5.76 -7.86 -16.45
N GLY A 211 5.99 -6.55 -16.50
CA GLY A 211 6.67 -5.78 -15.46
C GLY A 211 5.73 -5.04 -14.50
N HIS A 212 4.40 -5.20 -14.63
CA HIS A 212 3.42 -4.40 -13.91
C HIS A 212 3.30 -4.86 -12.45
N MET A 213 3.87 -4.09 -11.51
CA MET A 213 3.82 -4.29 -10.08
C MET A 213 2.39 -4.37 -9.54
N GLY A 214 1.49 -3.47 -9.94
CA GLY A 214 0.07 -3.56 -9.55
C GLY A 214 -0.60 -4.89 -9.89
N ALA A 215 -0.31 -5.44 -11.07
CA ALA A 215 -0.79 -6.74 -11.49
C ALA A 215 -0.24 -7.88 -10.62
N HIS A 216 1.06 -7.83 -10.30
CA HIS A 216 1.70 -8.81 -9.44
C HIS A 216 1.16 -8.75 -8.00
N LEU A 217 0.85 -7.56 -7.48
CA LEU A 217 0.19 -7.41 -6.18
C LEU A 217 -1.23 -8.01 -6.20
N ALA A 218 -2.01 -7.73 -7.24
CA ALA A 218 -3.35 -8.31 -7.39
C ALA A 218 -3.31 -9.85 -7.47
N ALA A 219 -2.34 -10.41 -8.20
CA ALA A 219 -2.16 -11.85 -8.33
C ALA A 219 -1.61 -12.51 -7.06
N LEU A 220 -0.71 -11.85 -6.33
CA LEU A 220 -0.13 -12.34 -5.08
C LEU A 220 -1.22 -12.77 -4.09
N HIS A 221 -2.29 -11.97 -3.97
CA HIS A 221 -3.39 -12.28 -3.09
C HIS A 221 -4.11 -13.61 -3.41
N TYR A 222 -4.20 -14.01 -4.67
CA TYR A 222 -4.84 -15.29 -5.04
C TYR A 222 -4.07 -16.47 -4.45
N TRP A 223 -2.74 -16.40 -4.52
CA TRP A 223 -1.83 -17.43 -4.00
C TRP A 223 -1.66 -17.40 -2.47
N GLY A 224 -2.16 -16.35 -1.80
CA GLY A 224 -2.06 -16.22 -0.34
C GLY A 224 -2.82 -17.32 0.40
N ALA A 225 -2.32 -17.70 1.59
CA ALA A 225 -2.90 -18.76 2.42
C ALA A 225 -4.34 -18.47 2.91
N GLN A 226 -4.77 -17.21 2.87
CA GLN A 226 -6.13 -16.79 3.20
C GLN A 226 -7.14 -17.03 2.06
N TRP A 227 -6.64 -17.38 0.88
CA TRP A 227 -7.41 -17.50 -0.36
C TRP A 227 -7.29 -18.91 -0.94
N HIS A 228 -6.73 -19.04 -2.15
CA HIS A 228 -6.74 -20.29 -2.91
C HIS A 228 -5.38 -20.99 -2.89
N GLY A 229 -4.35 -20.38 -2.31
CA GLY A 229 -3.00 -20.93 -2.26
C GLY A 229 -2.47 -21.18 -0.84
N SER A 230 -1.15 -21.16 -0.72
CA SER A 230 -0.41 -21.34 0.52
C SER A 230 0.67 -20.28 0.67
N ARG A 231 1.24 -20.16 1.87
CA ARG A 231 2.38 -19.28 2.10
C ARG A 231 3.54 -19.61 1.16
N GLU A 232 3.80 -20.90 0.93
CA GLU A 232 4.84 -21.37 0.03
C GLU A 232 4.56 -20.98 -1.43
N GLN A 233 3.30 -21.04 -1.87
CA GLN A 233 2.92 -20.60 -3.22
C GLN A 233 3.07 -19.09 -3.38
N ALA A 234 2.60 -18.29 -2.42
CA ALA A 234 2.77 -16.84 -2.43
C ALA A 234 4.25 -16.43 -2.40
N ASP A 235 5.06 -17.07 -1.56
CA ASP A 235 6.50 -16.84 -1.49
C ASP A 235 7.18 -17.24 -2.80
N ALA A 236 6.85 -18.40 -3.37
CA ALA A 236 7.40 -18.85 -4.65
C ALA A 236 7.05 -17.89 -5.80
N PHE A 237 5.80 -17.44 -5.88
CA PHE A 237 5.35 -16.45 -6.85
C PHE A 237 6.14 -15.14 -6.73
N ALA A 238 6.24 -14.60 -5.51
CA ALA A 238 6.91 -13.33 -5.25
C ALA A 238 8.41 -13.37 -5.58
N HIS A 239 9.10 -14.45 -5.17
CA HIS A 239 10.53 -14.62 -5.46
C HIS A 239 10.78 -14.86 -6.95
N ALA A 240 9.90 -15.59 -7.63
CA ALA A 240 10.03 -15.83 -9.07
C ALA A 240 9.87 -14.54 -9.88
N ALA A 241 8.93 -13.66 -9.51
CA ALA A 241 8.78 -12.35 -10.12
C ALA A 241 9.98 -11.44 -9.84
N ALA A 242 10.44 -11.39 -8.58
CA ALA A 242 11.62 -10.61 -8.20
C ALA A 242 12.89 -11.05 -8.94
N ALA A 243 13.09 -12.35 -9.12
CA ALA A 243 14.25 -12.90 -9.83
C ALA A 243 14.26 -12.59 -11.34
N ARG A 244 13.08 -12.38 -11.94
CA ARG A 244 12.92 -12.01 -13.36
C ARG A 244 12.77 -10.49 -13.57
N ALA A 245 12.80 -9.71 -12.49
CA ALA A 245 12.59 -8.27 -12.55
C ALA A 245 13.64 -7.59 -13.45
N PRO A 246 13.23 -6.84 -14.48
CA PRO A 246 14.15 -6.00 -15.23
C PRO A 246 14.84 -4.97 -14.33
N GLN A 247 16.01 -4.48 -14.74
CA GLN A 247 16.68 -3.39 -14.03
C GLN A 247 15.74 -2.18 -13.91
N GLY A 248 15.63 -1.62 -12.70
CA GLY A 248 14.75 -0.50 -12.38
C GLY A 248 13.27 -0.86 -12.22
N SER A 249 12.91 -2.15 -12.22
CA SER A 249 11.59 -2.63 -11.86
C SER A 249 11.41 -2.71 -10.33
N LEU A 250 10.22 -2.35 -9.86
CA LEU A 250 9.83 -2.50 -8.46
C LEU A 250 9.45 -3.94 -8.07
N LEU A 251 9.41 -4.88 -9.02
CA LEU A 251 9.12 -6.30 -8.71
C LEU A 251 10.13 -6.93 -7.76
N ALA A 252 11.36 -6.41 -7.67
CA ALA A 252 12.33 -6.82 -6.66
C ALA A 252 11.86 -6.57 -5.21
N ALA A 253 10.87 -5.69 -5.01
CA ALA A 253 10.24 -5.44 -3.72
C ALA A 253 9.07 -6.38 -3.41
N LEU A 254 8.57 -7.18 -4.36
CA LEU A 254 7.39 -8.02 -4.20
C LEU A 254 7.49 -9.03 -3.02
N PRO A 255 8.66 -9.63 -2.72
CA PRO A 255 8.81 -10.48 -1.53
C PRO A 255 8.50 -9.77 -0.21
N LEU A 256 8.69 -8.44 -0.12
CA LEU A 256 8.33 -7.66 1.06
C LEU A 256 6.81 -7.63 1.28
N PHE A 257 6.03 -7.56 0.20
CA PHE A 257 4.57 -7.61 0.25
C PHE A 257 4.06 -9.01 0.59
N ALA A 258 4.68 -10.06 0.04
CA ALA A 258 4.35 -11.45 0.40
C ALA A 258 4.58 -11.73 1.90
N LEU A 259 5.66 -11.17 2.46
CA LEU A 259 5.91 -11.24 3.90
C LEU A 259 4.86 -10.50 4.72
N HIS A 260 4.37 -9.36 4.23
CA HIS A 260 3.30 -8.59 4.89
C HIS A 260 1.98 -9.36 4.91
N GLU A 261 1.55 -9.92 3.77
CA GLU A 261 0.30 -10.68 3.67
C GLU A 261 0.29 -11.95 4.52
N ASN A 262 1.46 -12.58 4.68
CA ASN A 262 1.62 -13.81 5.47
C ASN A 262 2.11 -13.55 6.90
N GLN A 263 1.98 -12.32 7.43
CA GLN A 263 2.31 -12.05 8.83
C GLN A 263 1.40 -12.89 9.74
N PRO A 264 1.95 -13.67 10.69
CA PRO A 264 1.14 -14.44 11.62
C PRO A 264 0.37 -13.50 12.56
N ASP A 265 -0.96 -13.69 12.66
CA ASP A 265 -1.90 -12.88 13.45
C ASP A 265 -1.48 -12.65 14.92
N ILE A 266 -0.60 -13.48 15.46
CA ILE A 266 -0.31 -13.55 16.89
C ILE A 266 1.04 -12.91 17.27
N VAL A 267 1.91 -12.51 16.33
CA VAL A 267 3.30 -12.23 16.71
C VAL A 267 3.99 -11.11 15.90
N LEU A 268 3.96 -9.89 16.43
CA LEU A 268 5.03 -8.88 16.29
C LEU A 268 6.26 -9.31 17.13
N SER A 269 6.71 -10.57 17.02
CA SER A 269 7.91 -10.98 17.76
C SER A 269 9.08 -10.24 17.13
N PRO A 270 9.92 -9.59 17.95
CA PRO A 270 11.20 -9.06 17.50
C PRO A 270 12.09 -10.11 16.81
N SER A 271 11.84 -11.42 16.97
CA SER A 271 12.56 -12.47 16.25
C SER A 271 12.20 -12.57 14.77
N PHE A 272 10.96 -12.26 14.37
CA PHE A 272 10.54 -12.31 12.97
C PHE A 272 11.30 -11.28 12.14
N PHE A 273 11.28 -10.02 12.58
CA PHE A 273 11.93 -8.89 11.89
C PHE A 273 13.46 -8.97 11.88
N ARG A 274 14.07 -9.80 12.74
CA ARG A 274 15.52 -10.08 12.73
C ARG A 274 15.93 -11.25 11.85
N GLY A 275 14.97 -11.93 11.21
CA GLY A 275 15.23 -13.09 10.36
C GLY A 275 15.88 -12.72 9.03
N ALA A 276 16.79 -13.58 8.55
CA ALA A 276 17.51 -13.35 7.29
C ALA A 276 16.57 -13.20 6.07
N VAL A 277 15.39 -13.83 6.09
CA VAL A 277 14.38 -13.70 5.03
C VAL A 277 13.84 -12.28 4.96
N VAL A 278 13.43 -11.71 6.10
CA VAL A 278 12.93 -10.33 6.20
C VAL A 278 14.02 -9.34 5.81
N THR A 279 15.25 -9.52 6.31
CA THR A 279 16.38 -8.66 5.93
C THR A 279 16.59 -8.64 4.41
N ARG A 280 16.61 -9.81 3.74
CA ARG A 280 16.79 -9.86 2.28
C ARG A 280 15.66 -9.17 1.51
N ALA A 281 14.41 -9.33 1.95
CA ALA A 281 13.27 -8.68 1.32
C ALA A 281 13.35 -7.14 1.46
N VAL A 282 13.74 -6.64 2.63
CA VAL A 282 13.96 -5.21 2.86
C VAL A 282 15.11 -4.68 2.00
N GLU A 283 16.24 -5.38 1.93
CA GLU A 283 17.35 -4.99 1.04
C GLU A 283 16.93 -4.98 -0.44
N GLY A 284 16.17 -5.98 -0.89
CA GLY A 284 15.64 -6.04 -2.25
C GLY A 284 14.71 -4.87 -2.56
N ALA A 285 13.83 -4.50 -1.62
CA ALA A 285 12.95 -3.35 -1.76
C ALA A 285 13.69 -2.00 -1.72
N LEU A 286 14.70 -1.85 -0.85
CA LEU A 286 15.57 -0.67 -0.83
C LEU A 286 16.32 -0.50 -2.16
N TYR A 287 16.88 -1.60 -2.70
CA TYR A 287 17.50 -1.62 -4.02
C TYR A 287 16.51 -1.26 -5.13
N ALA A 288 15.31 -1.82 -5.09
CA ALA A 288 14.25 -1.54 -6.06
C ALA A 288 13.90 -0.05 -6.09
N VAL A 289 13.68 0.56 -4.92
CA VAL A 289 13.37 1.99 -4.81
C VAL A 289 14.55 2.88 -5.24
N HIS A 290 15.78 2.48 -4.95
CA HIS A 290 16.97 3.23 -5.35
C HIS A 290 17.21 3.23 -6.86
N THR A 291 16.86 2.12 -7.53
CA THR A 291 17.10 1.94 -8.97
C THR A 291 15.85 2.18 -9.84
N ALA A 292 14.69 2.41 -9.20
CA ALA A 292 13.43 2.64 -9.88
C ALA A 292 13.49 3.83 -10.84
N ARG A 293 12.65 3.78 -11.88
CA ARG A 293 12.44 4.92 -12.76
C ARG A 293 11.90 6.09 -11.93
N GLN A 294 12.39 7.31 -12.21
CA GLN A 294 12.10 8.50 -11.41
C GLN A 294 10.59 8.77 -11.22
N ASP A 295 9.80 8.53 -12.26
CA ASP A 295 8.35 8.81 -12.27
C ASP A 295 7.48 7.55 -12.11
N ASP A 296 8.06 6.44 -11.62
CA ASP A 296 7.32 5.20 -11.40
C ASP A 296 6.32 5.39 -10.23
N PRO A 297 5.01 5.31 -10.51
CA PRO A 297 4.00 5.67 -9.52
C PRO A 297 3.85 4.61 -8.42
N MET A 298 4.49 3.44 -8.55
CA MET A 298 4.49 2.41 -7.50
C MET A 298 5.58 2.61 -6.45
N VAL A 299 6.52 3.55 -6.65
CA VAL A 299 7.59 3.83 -5.67
C VAL A 299 7.01 4.18 -4.30
N ALA A 300 5.96 5.00 -4.25
CA ALA A 300 5.34 5.42 -3.00
C ALA A 300 4.80 4.23 -2.19
N HIS A 301 4.15 3.26 -2.85
CA HIS A 301 3.67 2.04 -2.20
C HIS A 301 4.81 1.23 -1.56
N VAL A 302 5.92 1.08 -2.28
CA VAL A 302 7.08 0.33 -1.77
C VAL A 302 7.72 1.06 -0.59
N ARG A 303 7.81 2.39 -0.63
CA ARG A 303 8.34 3.21 0.48
C ARG A 303 7.47 3.14 1.74
N HIS A 304 6.14 3.13 1.59
CA HIS A 304 5.21 2.92 2.71
C HIS A 304 5.39 1.54 3.35
N MET A 305 5.52 0.50 2.53
CA MET A 305 5.80 -0.85 3.02
C MET A 305 7.17 -0.93 3.73
N LEU A 306 8.21 -0.36 3.12
CA LEU A 306 9.55 -0.26 3.71
C LEU A 306 9.51 0.46 5.06
N LEU A 307 8.78 1.57 5.18
CA LEU A 307 8.69 2.33 6.42
C LEU A 307 8.23 1.44 7.59
N MET A 308 7.16 0.67 7.40
CA MET A 308 6.67 -0.24 8.44
C MET A 308 7.76 -1.25 8.85
N PHE A 309 8.36 -1.95 7.88
CA PHE A 309 9.39 -2.96 8.18
C PHE A 309 10.64 -2.35 8.81
N LEU A 310 11.11 -1.21 8.34
CA LEU A 310 12.30 -0.53 8.86
C LEU A 310 12.10 -0.06 10.31
N VAL A 311 10.90 0.43 10.65
CA VAL A 311 10.52 0.75 12.03
C VAL A 311 10.51 -0.51 12.90
N CYS A 312 9.91 -1.60 12.44
CA CYS A 312 9.91 -2.87 13.18
C CYS A 312 11.31 -3.49 13.32
N MET A 313 12.24 -3.18 12.41
CA MET A 313 13.65 -3.58 12.46
C MET A 313 14.55 -2.59 13.22
N GLU A 314 14.00 -1.49 13.75
CA GLU A 314 14.75 -0.41 14.41
C GLU A 314 15.83 0.24 13.51
N ARG A 315 15.64 0.21 12.18
CA ARG A 315 16.54 0.82 11.18
C ARG A 315 16.16 2.30 10.95
N TRP A 316 16.29 3.10 12.01
CA TRP A 316 15.68 4.43 12.10
C TRP A 316 16.09 5.42 11.00
N ALA A 317 17.37 5.47 10.64
CA ALA A 317 17.85 6.39 9.61
C ALA A 317 17.22 6.09 8.24
N GLU A 318 17.11 4.82 7.88
CA GLU A 318 16.51 4.38 6.62
C GLU A 318 14.98 4.55 6.63
N ALA A 319 14.35 4.32 7.79
CA ALA A 319 12.93 4.62 7.98
C ALA A 319 12.65 6.11 7.76
N MET A 320 13.47 6.99 8.36
CA MET A 320 13.34 8.45 8.18
C MET A 320 13.55 8.90 6.73
N GLN A 321 14.45 8.25 5.99
CA GLN A 321 14.57 8.50 4.55
C GLN A 321 13.27 8.16 3.82
N GLN A 322 12.55 7.10 4.22
CA GLN A 322 11.25 6.80 3.60
C GLN A 322 10.20 7.85 3.95
N VAL A 323 10.07 8.24 5.22
CA VAL A 323 9.12 9.29 5.66
C VAL A 323 9.30 10.56 4.83
N ARG A 324 10.54 11.03 4.66
CA ARG A 324 10.87 12.22 3.84
C ARG A 324 10.27 12.20 2.43
N HIS A 325 10.08 11.01 1.85
CA HIS A 325 9.58 10.87 0.49
C HIS A 325 8.07 10.65 0.37
N VAL A 326 7.40 10.19 1.44
CA VAL A 326 5.99 9.79 1.36
C VAL A 326 5.07 10.55 2.31
N ASP A 327 5.62 11.33 3.24
CA ASP A 327 4.81 12.15 4.14
C ASP A 327 3.86 13.07 3.35
N GLY A 328 2.66 13.29 3.91
CA GLY A 328 1.54 13.96 3.25
C GLY A 328 0.56 13.02 2.53
N TYR A 329 0.97 11.80 2.15
CA TYR A 329 0.11 10.84 1.43
C TYR A 329 0.19 9.45 2.07
N VAL A 330 -0.95 8.91 2.53
CA VAL A 330 -0.99 7.65 3.31
C VAL A 330 -2.01 6.63 2.80
N GLY A 331 -2.57 6.85 1.61
CA GLY A 331 -3.45 5.91 0.91
C GLY A 331 -2.74 4.69 0.34
N ALA A 332 -1.87 4.05 1.13
CA ALA A 332 -1.09 2.87 0.76
C ALA A 332 -1.14 1.79 1.86
N LEU A 333 -0.84 0.55 1.46
CA LEU A 333 -0.50 -0.48 2.43
C LEU A 333 0.79 -0.11 3.19
N PRO A 334 0.91 -0.46 4.48
CA PRO A 334 -0.06 -1.23 5.25
C PRO A 334 -1.17 -0.38 5.91
N TRP A 335 -1.10 0.95 5.81
CA TRP A 335 -1.95 1.87 6.58
C TRP A 335 -3.43 1.75 6.24
N THR A 336 -3.77 1.50 4.97
CA THR A 336 -5.15 1.35 4.50
C THR A 336 -5.91 0.14 5.09
N GLN A 337 -5.20 -0.80 5.73
CA GLN A 337 -5.83 -1.91 6.46
C GLN A 337 -6.26 -1.50 7.89
N ALA A 338 -5.74 -0.39 8.42
CA ALA A 338 -6.15 0.12 9.71
C ALA A 338 -7.49 0.88 9.59
N PRO A 339 -8.34 0.88 10.65
CA PRO A 339 -9.55 1.69 10.67
C PRO A 339 -9.31 3.19 10.49
N ASN A 340 -8.15 3.68 10.94
CA ASN A 340 -7.67 5.03 10.69
C ASN A 340 -6.23 4.96 10.11
N PRO A 341 -6.10 5.04 8.76
CA PRO A 341 -4.79 4.98 8.09
C PRO A 341 -3.84 6.12 8.51
N ALA A 342 -4.36 7.34 8.66
CA ALA A 342 -3.57 8.50 9.06
C ALA A 342 -2.94 8.32 10.45
N ALA A 343 -3.74 7.87 11.44
CA ALA A 343 -3.23 7.56 12.77
C ALA A 343 -2.20 6.43 12.76
N ALA A 344 -2.45 5.36 11.99
CA ALA A 344 -1.53 4.23 11.90
C ALA A 344 -0.16 4.65 11.35
N TYR A 345 -0.15 5.45 10.27
CA TYR A 345 1.08 6.03 9.72
C TYR A 345 1.74 7.00 10.70
N ALA A 346 0.97 7.91 11.32
CA ALA A 346 1.49 8.92 12.24
C ALA A 346 2.24 8.28 13.43
N VAL A 347 1.75 7.14 13.95
CA VAL A 347 2.45 6.35 14.97
C VAL A 347 3.81 5.83 14.46
N HIS A 348 3.85 5.23 13.26
CA HIS A 348 5.11 4.71 12.70
C HIS A 348 6.11 5.82 12.40
N ARG A 349 5.62 6.97 11.90
CA ARG A 349 6.43 8.18 11.73
C ARG A 349 6.99 8.67 13.06
N ALA A 350 6.17 8.77 14.11
CA ALA A 350 6.64 9.22 15.42
C ALA A 350 7.69 8.26 16.01
N LEU A 351 7.54 6.95 15.81
CA LEU A 351 8.56 5.95 16.16
C LEU A 351 9.86 6.17 15.36
N ALA A 352 9.76 6.41 14.05
CA ALA A 352 10.92 6.68 13.21
C ALA A 352 11.68 7.94 13.64
N VAL A 353 10.96 9.04 13.93
CA VAL A 353 11.55 10.30 14.42
C VAL A 353 12.21 10.10 15.78
N ALA A 354 11.49 9.55 16.75
CA ALA A 354 12.02 9.32 18.09
C ALA A 354 13.25 8.39 18.08
N GLY A 355 13.21 7.32 17.27
CA GLY A 355 14.33 6.41 17.08
C GLY A 355 15.53 7.08 16.40
N TYR A 356 15.29 7.93 15.40
CA TYR A 356 16.34 8.66 14.71
C TYR A 356 17.04 9.66 15.62
N GLU A 357 16.29 10.45 16.39
CA GLU A 357 16.83 11.42 17.36
C GLU A 357 17.59 10.73 18.50
N ALA A 358 17.05 9.63 19.03
CA ALA A 358 17.72 8.83 20.06
C ALA A 358 19.07 8.27 19.60
N ASN A 359 19.30 8.17 18.28
CA ASN A 359 20.54 7.72 17.66
C ASN A 359 21.39 8.87 17.08
N GLY A 360 21.13 10.12 17.48
CA GLY A 360 21.93 11.30 17.12
C GLY A 360 21.51 11.97 15.81
N GLY A 361 20.40 11.55 15.22
CA GLY A 361 19.77 12.24 14.10
C GLY A 361 19.13 13.57 14.51
N SER A 362 18.95 14.46 13.55
CA SER A 362 18.29 15.76 13.70
C SER A 362 17.71 16.20 12.35
N PRO A 363 16.85 17.24 12.30
CA PRO A 363 16.38 17.79 11.04
C PRO A 363 17.53 18.20 10.09
N ALA A 364 18.62 18.72 10.63
CA ALA A 364 19.79 19.14 9.85
C ALA A 364 20.55 17.97 9.20
N THR A 365 20.53 16.79 9.81
CA THR A 365 21.21 15.60 9.28
C THR A 365 20.34 14.78 8.34
N LEU A 366 19.02 15.01 8.31
CA LEU A 366 18.11 14.37 7.37
C LEU A 366 18.09 15.06 5.99
N ALA A 367 18.40 16.37 5.96
CA ALA A 367 18.43 17.17 4.74
C ALA A 367 19.64 16.84 3.84
N GLN A 368 20.71 16.31 4.41
CA GLN A 368 21.89 15.79 3.72
C GLN A 368 21.59 14.40 3.15
#